data_AF-A0A355PJA9-F1
#
_entry.id   AF-A0A355PJA9-F1
#
_cell.length_a   1.000
_cell.length_b   1.000
_cell.length_c   1.000
_cell.angle_alpha   90.00
_cell.angle_beta   90.00
_cell.angle_gamma   90.00
#
_symmetry.space_group_name_H-M   'P 1'
#
loop_
_entity.id
_entity.type
_entity.pdbx_description
1 polymer ?
#
loop_
_entity_poly.entity_id
_entity_poly.type
_entity_poly.pdbx_seq_one_letter_code
_entity_poly.pdbx_strand_id
1 'polypeptide(L)'
;APTGKAAARLNESIAGQVAKLPFTDLASLLKGAEQGEALSKETVLDRTLWEAASAGEDSATEQLSATIPTEVTTLHRLLGARPDTRHFRHSAANPLALDVLVIDEASMVDIEMMAATLSALPAHAQCILLGDKDQLASVEAGSVLGDLCRRAEASHYTPATADWLAQATGQPLPAEFIDPAGQPLDQAITMLRVSHRFNEHSGIGQLAKAINQPGHAQSDREKQQAVTAVLRHGYPDIHHLVMSDDAALDKLVIHGSPSGFAGNGEGRTDHQSQPIAPPTGYRHYLNVLHAQRPRGESFEKNQTAFNAWASEVLSAYSHFQLLCALRKGPWGVEGLNQRIASTLRREKLLFGSDYTLEKGWYEGRPVLVTQNDYGLKLMNGDIGITMAVPDPRNPQQKLLRVAFPSSSAASDTDNPIRWVLPSRLHAVETVFAMSVHKSQGSEFLHTA
;
A
#
# COMPACT_ATOMS: atom_id res chain seq x y z
N ALA A 1 3.55 -13.21 1.19
CA ALA A 1 3.54 -12.61 2.54
C ALA A 1 3.09 -11.17 2.42
N PRO A 2 1.99 -10.77 3.10
CA PRO A 2 1.50 -9.40 3.07
C PRO A 2 2.56 -8.47 3.65
N THR A 3 2.84 -7.38 2.93
CA THR A 3 4.05 -6.57 3.11
C THR A 3 3.93 -5.68 4.34
N GLY A 4 5.05 -5.43 5.04
CA GLY A 4 5.07 -4.52 6.20
C GLY A 4 4.68 -3.07 5.85
N LYS A 5 4.71 -2.73 4.56
CA LYS A 5 4.32 -1.42 4.02
C LYS A 5 2.83 -1.14 4.07
N ALA A 6 1.98 -2.15 3.81
CA ALA A 6 0.53 -1.98 3.95
C ALA A 6 0.19 -1.63 5.40
N ALA A 7 0.78 -2.35 6.37
CA ALA A 7 0.60 -2.05 7.79
C ALA A 7 1.12 -0.66 8.19
N ALA A 8 2.27 -0.22 7.67
CA ALA A 8 2.82 1.11 7.97
C ALA A 8 1.94 2.25 7.44
N ARG A 9 1.38 2.10 6.23
CA ARG A 9 0.41 3.06 5.67
C ARG A 9 -0.89 3.07 6.45
N LEU A 10 -1.34 1.90 6.87
CA LEU A 10 -2.53 1.77 7.67
C LEU A 10 -2.38 2.47 9.01
N ASN A 11 -1.19 2.42 9.64
CA ASN A 11 -0.89 3.22 10.83
C ASN A 11 -1.08 4.72 10.55
N GLU A 12 -0.48 5.23 9.48
CA GLU A 12 -0.54 6.65 9.13
C GLU A 12 -1.98 7.09 8.78
N SER A 13 -2.70 6.24 8.05
CA SER A 13 -4.09 6.48 7.68
C SER A 13 -5.03 6.39 8.89
N ILE A 14 -4.89 5.38 9.76
CA ILE A 14 -5.69 5.27 10.99
C ILE A 14 -5.40 6.46 11.89
N ALA A 15 -4.14 6.79 12.15
CA ALA A 15 -3.79 7.92 13.00
C ALA A 15 -4.37 9.23 12.45
N GLY A 16 -4.30 9.44 11.13
CA GLY A 16 -4.88 10.62 10.48
C GLY A 16 -6.42 10.64 10.45
N GLN A 17 -7.08 9.49 10.35
CA GLN A 17 -8.54 9.38 10.35
C GLN A 17 -9.11 9.46 11.76
N VAL A 18 -8.51 8.80 12.75
CA VAL A 18 -8.88 8.88 14.16
C VAL A 18 -8.84 10.34 14.65
N ALA A 19 -7.83 11.10 14.24
CA ALA A 19 -7.73 12.53 14.53
C ALA A 19 -8.85 13.38 13.91
N LYS A 20 -9.58 12.86 12.91
CA LYS A 20 -10.67 13.55 12.19
C LYS A 20 -12.05 12.96 12.46
N LEU A 21 -12.16 11.92 13.30
CA LEU A 21 -13.45 11.28 13.57
C LEU A 21 -14.38 12.26 14.31
N PRO A 22 -15.59 12.50 13.80
CA PRO A 22 -16.59 13.29 14.51
C PRO A 22 -17.23 12.40 15.58
N PHE A 23 -16.52 12.17 16.69
CA PHE A 23 -16.97 11.31 17.79
C PHE A 23 -18.36 11.70 18.32
N THR A 24 -18.69 13.00 18.27
CA THR A 24 -20.00 13.53 18.66
C THR A 24 -21.14 13.04 17.76
N ASP A 25 -20.92 12.97 16.44
CA ASP A 25 -21.92 12.50 15.47
C ASP A 25 -22.07 10.98 15.49
N LEU A 26 -20.95 10.25 15.62
CA LEU A 26 -20.92 8.78 15.66
C LEU A 26 -21.68 8.21 16.87
N ALA A 27 -21.65 8.90 17.99
CA ALA A 27 -22.34 8.42 19.18
C ALA A 27 -23.87 8.51 19.09
N SER A 28 -24.40 9.39 18.23
CA SER A 28 -25.84 9.45 17.93
C SER A 28 -26.33 8.21 17.16
N LEU A 29 -25.47 7.63 16.31
CA LEU A 29 -25.75 6.42 15.54
C LEU A 29 -25.75 5.17 16.43
N LEU A 30 -24.84 5.09 17.40
CA LEU A 30 -24.73 3.95 18.33
C LEU A 30 -25.95 3.82 19.26
N LYS A 31 -26.55 4.95 19.69
CA LYS A 31 -27.77 4.95 20.51
C LYS A 31 -28.98 4.28 19.85
N GLY A 32 -29.00 4.17 18.52
CA GLY A 32 -30.07 3.49 17.76
C GLY A 32 -29.95 1.96 17.72
N ALA A 33 -28.77 1.39 17.97
CA ALA A 33 -28.50 -0.05 17.82
C ALA A 33 -28.72 -0.87 19.10
N GLU A 34 -28.95 -0.23 20.25
CA GLU A 34 -28.88 -0.86 21.59
C GLU A 34 -30.18 -1.54 22.09
N GLN A 35 -31.07 -2.02 21.23
CA GLN A 35 -32.21 -2.85 21.67
C GLN A 35 -31.88 -4.35 21.63
N GLY A 36 -30.89 -4.76 22.43
CA GLY A 36 -30.74 -6.18 22.82
C GLY A 36 -29.30 -6.66 22.96
N GLU A 37 -28.73 -6.52 24.16
CA GLU A 37 -28.02 -7.58 24.90
C GLU A 37 -27.31 -7.02 26.14
N ALA A 38 -27.23 -7.82 27.21
CA ALA A 38 -26.65 -7.44 28.50
C ALA A 38 -25.12 -7.60 28.48
N LEU A 39 -24.37 -6.53 28.78
CA LEU A 39 -22.91 -6.46 28.69
C LEU A 39 -22.21 -6.25 30.04
N SER A 40 -20.93 -6.64 30.09
CA SER A 40 -20.05 -6.75 31.27
C SER A 40 -19.52 -5.40 31.82
N LYS A 41 -18.90 -5.41 33.01
CA LYS A 41 -18.48 -4.21 33.78
C LYS A 41 -17.40 -3.33 33.10
N GLU A 42 -16.55 -3.85 32.23
CA GLU A 42 -15.54 -3.05 31.49
C GLU A 42 -16.19 -2.17 30.42
N THR A 43 -17.25 -2.68 29.77
CA THR A 43 -18.11 -1.92 28.84
C THR A 43 -18.75 -0.67 29.47
N VAL A 44 -18.88 -0.62 30.81
CA VAL A 44 -19.52 0.50 31.51
C VAL A 44 -18.61 1.73 31.55
N LEU A 45 -17.28 1.55 31.65
CA LEU A 45 -16.33 2.67 31.65
C LEU A 45 -16.20 3.32 30.26
N ASP A 46 -16.09 2.50 29.21
CA ASP A 46 -16.10 3.00 27.83
C ASP A 46 -17.42 3.70 27.50
N ARG A 47 -18.55 3.19 28.01
CA ARG A 47 -19.86 3.80 27.80
C ARG A 47 -19.98 5.20 28.41
N THR A 48 -19.46 5.41 29.63
CA THR A 48 -19.44 6.75 30.25
C THR A 48 -18.55 7.73 29.48
N LEU A 49 -17.44 7.25 28.91
CA LEU A 49 -16.56 8.06 28.08
C LEU A 49 -17.22 8.40 26.74
N TRP A 50 -17.89 7.44 26.11
CA TRP A 50 -18.67 7.66 24.89
C TRP A 50 -19.82 8.65 25.13
N GLU A 51 -20.55 8.54 26.23
CA GLU A 51 -21.63 9.47 26.59
C GLU A 51 -21.10 10.90 26.84
N ALA A 52 -19.94 11.03 27.50
CA ALA A 52 -19.27 12.32 27.71
C ALA A 52 -18.74 12.93 26.40
N ALA A 53 -18.12 12.13 25.52
CA ALA A 53 -17.68 12.59 24.19
C ALA A 53 -18.87 12.95 23.29
N SER A 54 -20.00 12.24 23.42
CA SER A 54 -21.27 12.59 22.75
C SER A 54 -21.83 13.94 23.19
N ALA A 55 -21.54 14.34 24.43
CA ALA A 55 -21.98 15.60 25.01
C ALA A 55 -21.05 16.77 24.66
N GLY A 56 -19.98 16.52 23.89
CA GLY A 56 -19.02 17.52 23.45
C GLY A 56 -17.90 17.81 24.46
N GLU A 57 -17.61 16.89 25.38
CA GLU A 57 -16.45 17.03 26.26
C GLU A 57 -15.14 16.70 25.54
N ASP A 58 -14.32 17.72 25.30
CA ASP A 58 -13.02 17.60 24.60
C ASP A 58 -12.10 16.58 25.28
N SER A 59 -12.05 16.56 26.62
CA SER A 59 -11.22 15.62 27.39
C SER A 59 -11.63 14.16 27.23
N ALA A 60 -12.92 13.87 27.04
CA ALA A 60 -13.43 12.51 26.83
C ALA A 60 -13.14 12.06 25.38
N THR A 61 -13.25 12.99 24.43
CA THR A 61 -12.90 12.77 23.02
C THR A 61 -11.42 12.47 22.84
N GLU A 62 -10.55 13.23 23.53
CA GLU A 62 -9.11 12.96 23.55
C GLU A 62 -8.80 11.58 24.16
N GLN A 63 -9.43 11.22 25.28
CA GLN A 63 -9.25 9.90 25.92
C GLN A 63 -9.71 8.75 25.02
N LEU A 64 -10.85 8.89 24.32
CA LEU A 64 -11.33 7.92 23.34
C LEU A 64 -10.43 7.79 22.11
N SER A 65 -9.90 8.91 21.61
CA SER A 65 -8.94 8.89 20.51
C SER A 65 -7.63 8.17 20.90
N ALA A 66 -7.23 8.29 22.18
CA ALA A 66 -6.04 7.66 22.72
C ALA A 66 -6.21 6.15 23.01
N THR A 67 -7.44 5.66 23.18
CA THR A 67 -7.72 4.22 23.37
C THR A 67 -7.79 3.47 22.04
N ILE A 68 -8.02 4.14 20.91
CA ILE A 68 -8.01 3.49 19.59
C ILE A 68 -6.56 3.09 19.25
N PRO A 69 -6.27 1.79 19.06
CA PRO A 69 -4.93 1.33 18.74
C PRO A 69 -4.46 1.94 17.41
N THR A 70 -3.35 2.67 17.46
CA THR A 70 -2.68 3.23 16.27
C THR A 70 -1.60 2.30 15.72
N GLU A 71 -1.32 1.19 16.42
CA GLU A 71 -0.36 0.18 15.99
C GLU A 71 -1.03 -0.96 15.22
N VAL A 72 -0.64 -1.11 13.96
CA VAL A 72 -1.08 -2.16 13.05
C VAL A 72 0.01 -3.21 12.97
N THR A 73 -0.40 -4.47 13.01
CA THR A 73 0.50 -5.61 12.88
C THR A 73 0.06 -6.51 11.74
N THR A 74 1.01 -7.18 11.10
CA THR A 74 0.69 -8.22 10.11
C THR A 74 -0.01 -9.39 10.80
N LEU A 75 -0.95 -10.07 10.12
CA LEU A 75 -1.66 -11.25 10.66
C LEU A 75 -0.72 -12.34 11.21
N HIS A 76 0.42 -12.57 10.55
CA HIS A 76 1.44 -13.52 11.02
C HIS A 76 1.99 -13.17 12.41
N ARG A 77 2.20 -11.88 12.67
CA ARG A 77 2.70 -11.39 13.96
C ARG A 77 1.60 -11.45 15.01
N LEU A 78 0.37 -11.06 14.65
CA LEU A 78 -0.79 -11.13 15.53
C LEU A 78 -1.06 -12.56 16.01
N LEU A 79 -1.07 -13.53 15.09
CA LEU A 79 -1.27 -14.95 15.41
C LEU A 79 -0.05 -15.59 16.10
N GLY A 80 1.10 -14.91 16.10
CA GLY A 80 2.34 -15.42 16.67
C GLY A 80 2.88 -16.62 15.89
N ALA A 81 3.17 -16.42 14.61
CA ALA A 81 3.80 -17.42 13.74
C ALA A 81 5.11 -17.93 14.37
N ARG A 82 5.24 -19.25 14.49
CA ARG A 82 6.46 -19.88 15.01
C ARG A 82 7.43 -20.12 13.84
N PRO A 83 8.71 -19.69 13.97
CA PRO A 83 9.72 -19.92 12.93
C PRO A 83 9.78 -21.39 12.51
N ASP A 84 9.96 -21.63 11.21
CA ASP A 84 10.12 -22.96 10.62
C ASP A 84 8.95 -23.94 10.84
N THR A 85 7.76 -23.44 11.20
CA THR A 85 6.55 -24.25 11.32
C THR A 85 5.35 -23.58 10.67
N ARG A 86 4.32 -24.36 10.36
CA ARG A 86 3.00 -23.85 9.96
C ARG A 86 2.08 -23.55 11.15
N HIS A 87 2.62 -23.55 12.36
CA HIS A 87 1.84 -23.41 13.58
C HIS A 87 1.87 -21.97 14.08
N PHE A 88 0.70 -21.51 14.48
CA PHE A 88 0.52 -20.24 15.16
C PHE A 88 0.43 -20.46 16.67
N ARG A 89 0.84 -19.46 17.44
CA ARG A 89 0.66 -19.46 18.90
C ARG A 89 -0.82 -19.35 19.26
N HIS A 90 -1.59 -18.55 18.52
CA HIS A 90 -3.02 -18.40 18.72
C HIS A 90 -3.80 -19.40 17.86
N SER A 91 -4.85 -19.96 18.44
CA SER A 91 -5.70 -21.00 17.85
C SER A 91 -7.02 -21.07 18.63
N ALA A 92 -7.92 -21.99 18.26
CA ALA A 92 -9.16 -22.20 19.02
C ALA A 92 -8.92 -22.55 20.51
N ALA A 93 -7.79 -23.20 20.83
CA ALA A 93 -7.41 -23.53 22.21
C ALA A 93 -6.73 -22.37 22.95
N ASN A 94 -6.26 -21.36 22.23
CA ASN A 94 -5.63 -20.16 22.77
C ASN A 94 -6.04 -18.95 21.92
N PRO A 95 -7.27 -18.43 22.10
CA PRO A 95 -7.80 -17.35 21.28
C PRO A 95 -6.98 -16.06 21.38
N LEU A 96 -7.22 -15.14 20.45
CA LEU A 96 -6.73 -13.77 20.53
C LEU A 96 -7.44 -13.04 21.68
N ALA A 97 -6.75 -12.11 22.34
CA ALA A 97 -7.33 -11.29 23.39
C ALA A 97 -7.79 -9.95 22.80
N LEU A 98 -8.89 -9.97 22.05
CA LEU A 98 -9.48 -8.80 21.38
C LEU A 98 -10.99 -8.94 21.25
N ASP A 99 -11.68 -7.80 21.20
CA ASP A 99 -13.12 -7.71 20.94
C ASP A 99 -13.41 -7.39 19.46
N VAL A 100 -12.52 -6.67 18.78
CA VAL A 100 -12.66 -6.27 17.38
C VAL A 100 -11.36 -6.51 16.63
N LEU A 101 -11.44 -7.20 15.49
CA LEU A 101 -10.33 -7.38 14.56
C LEU A 101 -10.68 -6.72 13.23
N VAL A 102 -9.89 -5.73 12.83
CA VAL A 102 -9.95 -5.12 11.50
C VAL A 102 -8.79 -5.63 10.67
N ILE A 103 -9.08 -6.22 9.52
CA ILE A 103 -8.08 -6.72 8.56
C ILE A 103 -8.22 -5.92 7.28
N ASP A 104 -7.20 -5.15 6.95
CA ASP A 104 -7.11 -4.47 5.66
C ASP A 104 -6.27 -5.25 4.66
N GLU A 105 -6.44 -4.92 3.38
CA GLU A 105 -5.91 -5.67 2.24
C GLU A 105 -6.29 -7.17 2.33
N ALA A 106 -7.52 -7.46 2.76
CA ALA A 106 -8.04 -8.81 2.95
C ALA A 106 -8.07 -9.64 1.65
N SER A 107 -8.03 -8.97 0.50
CA SER A 107 -7.83 -9.54 -0.83
C SER A 107 -6.51 -10.32 -0.97
N MET A 108 -5.48 -9.96 -0.19
CA MET A 108 -4.18 -10.64 -0.15
C MET A 108 -4.16 -11.84 0.80
N VAL A 109 -5.21 -12.07 1.58
CA VAL A 109 -5.26 -13.14 2.58
C VAL A 109 -5.67 -14.45 1.90
N ASP A 110 -4.81 -15.45 1.97
CA ASP A 110 -5.11 -16.80 1.49
C ASP A 110 -6.04 -17.58 2.44
N ILE A 111 -6.49 -18.74 1.97
CA ILE A 111 -7.43 -19.58 2.72
C ILE A 111 -6.84 -20.16 4.02
N GLU A 112 -5.55 -20.49 4.05
CA GLU A 112 -4.91 -21.08 5.24
C GLU A 112 -4.80 -20.03 6.35
N MET A 113 -4.37 -18.81 6.00
CA MET A 113 -4.29 -17.67 6.90
C MET A 113 -5.66 -17.27 7.40
N MET A 114 -6.67 -17.16 6.53
CA MET A 114 -8.02 -16.83 6.97
C MET A 114 -8.58 -17.88 7.93
N ALA A 115 -8.42 -19.17 7.62
CA ALA A 115 -8.88 -20.25 8.49
C ALA A 115 -8.19 -20.21 9.87
N ALA A 116 -6.88 -19.94 9.90
CA ALA A 116 -6.14 -19.77 11.14
C ALA A 116 -6.61 -18.54 11.94
N THR A 117 -6.84 -17.41 11.27
CA THR A 117 -7.37 -16.19 11.89
C THR A 117 -8.74 -16.42 12.50
N LEU A 118 -9.69 -16.95 11.74
CA LEU A 118 -11.04 -17.23 12.22
C LEU A 118 -11.05 -18.25 13.38
N SER A 119 -10.20 -19.27 13.32
CA SER A 119 -10.07 -20.25 14.40
C SER A 119 -9.50 -19.65 15.69
N ALA A 120 -8.70 -18.59 15.59
CA ALA A 120 -8.12 -17.90 16.73
C ALA A 120 -9.00 -16.78 17.29
N LEU A 121 -10.10 -16.41 16.61
CA LEU A 121 -11.01 -15.38 17.10
C LEU A 121 -11.86 -15.88 18.27
N PRO A 122 -11.99 -15.10 19.36
CA PRO A 122 -12.99 -15.34 20.39
C PRO A 122 -14.41 -15.34 19.81
N ALA A 123 -15.31 -16.12 20.41
CA ALA A 123 -16.71 -16.21 19.95
C ALA A 123 -17.48 -14.87 20.04
N HIS A 124 -17.05 -13.93 20.89
CA HIS A 124 -17.64 -12.59 21.02
C HIS A 124 -17.01 -11.56 20.06
N ALA A 125 -15.91 -11.90 19.40
CA ALA A 125 -15.14 -10.93 18.65
C ALA A 125 -15.80 -10.60 17.30
N GLN A 126 -15.82 -9.32 16.95
CA GLN A 126 -16.23 -8.83 15.64
C GLN A 126 -15.04 -8.81 14.68
N CYS A 127 -15.23 -9.30 13.46
CA CYS A 127 -14.20 -9.31 12.41
C CYS A 127 -14.66 -8.46 11.23
N ILE A 128 -13.87 -7.43 10.89
CA ILE A 128 -14.13 -6.53 9.77
C ILE A 128 -13.04 -6.76 8.72
N LEU A 129 -13.44 -7.14 7.52
CA LEU A 129 -12.55 -7.35 6.38
C LEU A 129 -12.68 -6.16 5.41
N LEU A 130 -11.56 -5.49 5.15
CA LEU A 130 -11.45 -4.41 4.18
C LEU A 130 -10.53 -4.87 3.04
N GLY A 131 -10.94 -4.64 1.80
CA GLY A 131 -10.14 -4.99 0.64
C GLY A 131 -10.88 -4.77 -0.67
N ASP A 132 -10.13 -4.84 -1.76
CA ASP A 132 -10.67 -4.72 -3.11
C ASP A 132 -10.93 -6.11 -3.72
N LYS A 133 -12.18 -6.38 -4.09
CA LYS A 133 -12.59 -7.67 -4.69
C LYS A 133 -11.96 -7.89 -6.07
N ASP A 134 -11.61 -6.83 -6.78
CA ASP A 134 -11.12 -6.86 -8.16
C ASP A 134 -9.58 -6.80 -8.22
N GLN A 135 -8.91 -6.73 -7.06
CA GLN A 135 -7.45 -6.82 -6.96
C GLN A 135 -6.96 -8.23 -7.30
N LEU A 136 -5.70 -8.34 -7.74
CA LEU A 136 -5.08 -9.65 -7.97
C LEU A 136 -5.15 -10.49 -6.69
N ALA A 137 -5.67 -11.72 -6.83
CA ALA A 137 -5.79 -12.68 -5.75
C ALA A 137 -4.43 -12.96 -5.09
N SER A 138 -4.47 -13.50 -3.86
CA SER A 138 -3.27 -13.98 -3.18
C SER A 138 -2.43 -14.88 -4.08
N VAL A 139 -1.12 -14.85 -3.87
CA VAL A 139 -0.14 -15.71 -4.57
C VAL A 139 -0.36 -17.19 -4.24
N GLU A 140 -0.99 -17.47 -3.08
CA GLU A 140 -1.36 -18.81 -2.63
C GLU A 140 -2.80 -19.16 -3.03
N ALA A 141 -3.19 -20.43 -2.89
CA ALA A 141 -4.44 -20.92 -3.45
C ALA A 141 -5.69 -20.31 -2.76
N GLY A 142 -6.60 -19.77 -3.57
CA GLY A 142 -7.92 -19.30 -3.16
C GLY A 142 -8.00 -17.78 -2.97
N SER A 143 -9.09 -17.17 -3.47
CA SER A 143 -9.44 -15.77 -3.20
C SER A 143 -10.62 -15.72 -2.25
N VAL A 144 -10.34 -15.68 -0.94
CA VAL A 144 -11.41 -15.70 0.07
C VAL A 144 -12.32 -14.48 -0.07
N LEU A 145 -11.73 -13.28 -0.16
CA LEU A 145 -12.52 -12.05 -0.28
C LEU A 145 -13.34 -12.03 -1.58
N GLY A 146 -12.75 -12.45 -2.71
CA GLY A 146 -13.47 -12.53 -3.98
C GLY A 146 -14.66 -13.48 -3.94
N ASP A 147 -14.52 -14.61 -3.25
CA ASP A 147 -15.62 -15.57 -3.07
C ASP A 147 -16.71 -15.07 -2.12
N LEU A 148 -16.33 -14.39 -1.02
CA LEU A 148 -17.29 -13.76 -0.11
C LEU A 148 -18.07 -12.65 -0.82
N CYS A 149 -17.40 -11.82 -1.61
CA CYS A 149 -18.00 -10.66 -2.28
C CYS A 149 -18.64 -10.98 -3.64
N ARG A 150 -18.80 -12.25 -4.01
CA ARG A 150 -19.31 -12.66 -5.34
C ARG A 150 -20.66 -12.06 -5.70
N ARG A 151 -21.54 -11.85 -4.70
CA ARG A 151 -22.88 -11.28 -4.85
C ARG A 151 -22.95 -9.78 -4.51
N ALA A 152 -21.84 -9.19 -4.07
CA ALA A 152 -21.81 -7.83 -3.53
C ALA A 152 -22.22 -6.75 -4.55
N GLU A 153 -22.02 -7.01 -5.85
CA GLU A 153 -22.36 -6.07 -6.93
C GLU A 153 -23.84 -5.67 -6.92
N ALA A 154 -24.75 -6.60 -6.61
CA ALA A 154 -26.18 -6.35 -6.50
C ALA A 154 -26.65 -6.11 -5.06
N SER A 155 -25.73 -6.14 -4.09
CA SER A 155 -25.94 -6.03 -2.64
C SER A 155 -26.84 -7.10 -2.00
N HIS A 156 -28.00 -7.42 -2.60
CA HIS A 156 -28.98 -8.39 -2.12
C HIS A 156 -29.42 -8.16 -0.66
N TYR A 157 -29.67 -6.90 -0.29
CA TYR A 157 -30.14 -6.58 1.06
C TYR A 157 -31.61 -6.97 1.24
N THR A 158 -31.95 -7.56 2.38
CA THR A 158 -33.35 -7.81 2.72
C THR A 158 -34.10 -6.51 2.98
N PRO A 159 -35.44 -6.48 2.84
CA PRO A 159 -36.24 -5.30 3.17
C PRO A 159 -35.97 -4.79 4.59
N ALA A 160 -35.80 -5.68 5.56
CA ALA A 160 -35.50 -5.33 6.95
C ALA A 160 -34.16 -4.59 7.09
N THR A 161 -33.10 -5.07 6.41
CA THR A 161 -31.80 -4.39 6.39
C THR A 161 -31.90 -3.03 5.70
N ALA A 162 -32.66 -2.93 4.61
CA ALA A 162 -32.85 -1.67 3.90
C ALA A 162 -33.60 -0.62 4.74
N ASP A 163 -34.64 -1.04 5.47
CA ASP A 163 -35.37 -0.17 6.40
C ASP A 163 -34.49 0.30 7.54
N TRP A 164 -33.66 -0.60 8.11
CA TRP A 164 -32.69 -0.24 9.13
C TRP A 164 -31.64 0.77 8.62
N LEU A 165 -31.08 0.55 7.42
CA LEU A 165 -30.15 1.49 6.80
C LEU A 165 -30.79 2.85 6.52
N ALA A 166 -32.05 2.87 6.04
CA ALA A 166 -32.78 4.09 5.81
C ALA A 166 -33.02 4.88 7.11
N GLN A 167 -33.32 4.20 8.21
CA GLN A 167 -33.46 4.82 9.53
C GLN A 167 -32.13 5.35 10.06
N ALA A 168 -31.04 4.58 9.91
CA ALA A 168 -29.73 4.96 10.42
C ALA A 168 -29.08 6.09 9.62
N THR A 169 -29.23 6.09 8.29
CA THR A 169 -28.55 7.04 7.39
C THR A 169 -29.43 8.20 6.93
N GLY A 170 -30.75 8.08 7.11
CA GLY A 170 -31.73 9.00 6.51
C GLY A 170 -31.86 8.86 4.99
N GLN A 171 -31.20 7.88 4.37
CA GLN A 171 -31.21 7.68 2.91
C GLN A 171 -31.76 6.29 2.57
N PRO A 172 -32.90 6.20 1.87
CA PRO A 172 -33.44 4.91 1.44
C PRO A 172 -32.57 4.29 0.36
N LEU A 173 -32.36 2.98 0.44
CA LEU A 173 -31.65 2.23 -0.58
C LEU A 173 -32.46 2.14 -1.89
N PRO A 174 -31.81 2.24 -3.06
CA PRO A 174 -32.42 1.91 -4.34
C PRO A 174 -33.04 0.51 -4.36
N ALA A 175 -34.20 0.37 -5.00
CA ALA A 175 -34.95 -0.88 -5.06
C ALA A 175 -34.17 -2.04 -5.72
N GLU A 176 -33.23 -1.73 -6.62
CA GLU A 176 -32.34 -2.69 -7.27
C GLU A 176 -31.38 -3.42 -6.31
N PHE A 177 -31.12 -2.85 -5.13
CA PHE A 177 -30.28 -3.45 -4.09
C PHE A 177 -31.07 -4.24 -3.05
N ILE A 178 -32.40 -4.25 -3.16
CA ILE A 178 -33.30 -4.92 -2.22
C ILE A 178 -33.74 -6.26 -2.82
N ASP A 179 -33.41 -7.34 -2.13
CA ASP A 179 -33.75 -8.71 -2.50
C ASP A 179 -34.41 -9.42 -1.29
N PRO A 180 -35.71 -9.76 -1.35
CA PRO A 180 -36.37 -10.55 -0.33
C PRO A 180 -35.75 -11.92 -0.08
N ALA A 181 -34.98 -12.46 -1.03
CA ALA A 181 -34.24 -13.71 -0.93
C ALA A 181 -32.75 -13.52 -0.58
N GLY A 182 -32.36 -12.34 -0.08
CA GLY A 182 -31.01 -12.06 0.39
C GLY A 182 -30.51 -13.03 1.46
N GLN A 183 -29.24 -13.42 1.38
CA GLN A 183 -28.62 -14.35 2.33
C GLN A 183 -28.09 -13.61 3.57
N PRO A 184 -27.85 -14.30 4.71
CA PRO A 184 -27.24 -13.68 5.89
C PRO A 184 -25.89 -13.01 5.58
N LEU A 185 -25.07 -13.63 4.73
CA LEU A 185 -23.78 -13.07 4.33
C LEU A 185 -23.94 -11.78 3.49
N ASP A 186 -24.96 -11.72 2.62
CA ASP A 186 -25.25 -10.52 1.81
C ASP A 186 -25.52 -9.30 2.73
N GLN A 187 -26.10 -9.52 3.92
CA GLN A 187 -26.39 -8.44 4.88
C GLN A 187 -25.15 -7.93 5.62
N ALA A 188 -24.06 -8.69 5.60
CA ALA A 188 -22.80 -8.37 6.27
C ALA A 188 -21.74 -7.80 5.30
N ILE A 189 -22.09 -7.60 4.02
CA ILE A 189 -21.19 -7.09 3.00
C ILE A 189 -21.64 -5.70 2.57
N THR A 190 -20.70 -4.77 2.51
CA THR A 190 -20.92 -3.42 1.98
C THR A 190 -19.92 -3.14 0.88
N MET A 191 -20.40 -2.80 -0.32
CA MET A 191 -19.57 -2.42 -1.45
C MET A 191 -19.58 -0.90 -1.63
N LEU A 192 -18.40 -0.27 -1.54
CA LEU A 192 -18.23 1.15 -1.82
C LEU A 192 -18.05 1.37 -3.33
N ARG A 193 -18.99 2.09 -3.95
CA ARG A 193 -19.06 2.25 -5.42
C ARG A 193 -18.45 3.55 -5.93
N VAL A 194 -18.23 4.52 -5.04
CA VAL A 194 -17.68 5.83 -5.38
C VAL A 194 -16.23 5.89 -4.93
N SER A 195 -15.32 6.10 -5.88
CA SER A 195 -13.93 6.39 -5.58
C SER A 195 -13.76 7.90 -5.41
N HIS A 196 -13.26 8.32 -4.25
CA HIS A 196 -12.88 9.71 -4.01
C HIS A 196 -11.43 10.01 -4.41
N ARG A 197 -10.66 8.97 -4.77
CA ARG A 197 -9.25 9.08 -5.18
C ARG A 197 -9.08 9.58 -6.61
N PHE A 198 -10.08 9.34 -7.46
CA PHE A 198 -10.05 9.73 -8.87
C PHE A 198 -11.34 10.47 -9.20
N ASN A 199 -11.21 11.70 -9.72
CA ASN A 199 -12.36 12.43 -10.22
C ASN A 199 -12.84 11.82 -11.55
N GLU A 200 -14.03 12.21 -12.01
CA GLU A 200 -14.62 11.68 -13.27
C GLU A 200 -13.77 11.98 -14.52
N HIS A 201 -12.87 12.96 -14.41
CA HIS A 201 -11.96 13.41 -15.48
C HIS A 201 -10.61 12.68 -15.47
N SER A 202 -10.37 11.79 -14.50
CA SER A 202 -9.15 10.98 -14.41
C SER A 202 -9.21 9.81 -15.38
N GLY A 203 -8.25 9.75 -16.31
CA GLY A 203 -8.07 8.63 -17.20
C GLY A 203 -7.78 7.34 -16.44
N ILE A 204 -7.04 7.40 -15.32
CA ILE A 204 -6.75 6.24 -14.47
C ILE A 204 -8.05 5.61 -13.95
N GLY A 205 -8.96 6.44 -13.42
CA GLY A 205 -10.28 5.98 -12.97
C GLY A 205 -11.13 5.39 -14.10
N GLN A 206 -11.12 6.01 -15.28
CA GLN A 206 -11.85 5.50 -16.45
C GLN A 206 -11.26 4.18 -16.98
N LEU A 207 -9.94 4.05 -16.98
CA LEU A 207 -9.26 2.82 -17.40
C LEU A 207 -9.53 1.68 -16.42
N ALA A 208 -9.45 1.94 -15.11
CA ALA A 208 -9.78 0.96 -14.09
C ALA A 208 -11.23 0.49 -14.21
N LYS A 209 -12.19 1.41 -14.41
CA LYS A 209 -13.60 1.07 -14.67
C LYS A 209 -13.76 0.21 -15.91
N ALA A 210 -13.09 0.55 -17.02
CA ALA A 210 -13.14 -0.24 -18.25
C ALA A 210 -12.55 -1.66 -18.08
N ILE A 211 -11.51 -1.81 -17.24
CA ILE A 211 -10.91 -3.11 -16.91
C ILE A 211 -11.83 -3.93 -16.01
N ASN A 212 -12.55 -3.30 -15.06
CA ASN A 212 -13.38 -3.99 -14.08
C ASN A 212 -14.81 -4.29 -14.58
N GLN A 213 -15.15 -3.90 -15.82
CA GLN A 213 -16.46 -4.24 -16.39
C GLN A 213 -16.67 -5.77 -16.41
N PRO A 214 -17.80 -6.26 -15.87
CA PRO A 214 -18.03 -7.69 -15.70
C PRO A 214 -18.14 -8.39 -17.06
N GLY A 215 -17.25 -9.35 -17.30
CA GLY A 215 -17.18 -10.09 -18.58
C GLY A 215 -18.40 -10.97 -18.88
N HIS A 216 -19.40 -11.01 -18.00
CA HIS A 216 -20.62 -11.79 -18.17
C HIS A 216 -21.71 -11.00 -18.92
N ALA A 217 -21.58 -9.66 -18.94
CA ALA A 217 -22.50 -8.75 -19.61
C ALA A 217 -22.01 -8.29 -20.99
N GLN A 218 -20.73 -8.52 -21.31
CA GLN A 218 -20.07 -8.01 -22.52
C GLN A 218 -19.08 -9.02 -23.09
N SER A 219 -18.96 -9.03 -24.42
CA SER A 219 -17.91 -9.79 -25.11
C SER A 219 -16.52 -9.22 -24.83
N ASP A 220 -15.47 -10.05 -24.84
CA ASP A 220 -14.07 -9.59 -24.70
C ASP A 220 -13.71 -8.44 -25.67
N ARG A 221 -14.40 -8.40 -26.81
CA ARG A 221 -14.27 -7.36 -27.82
C ARG A 221 -14.77 -5.99 -27.36
N GLU A 222 -15.89 -5.93 -26.64
CA GLU A 222 -16.44 -4.68 -26.10
C GLU A 222 -15.54 -4.12 -25.00
N LYS A 223 -15.04 -5.00 -24.13
CA LYS A 223 -14.03 -4.64 -23.13
C LYS A 223 -12.76 -4.06 -23.76
N GLN A 224 -12.24 -4.73 -24.80
CA GLN A 224 -11.07 -4.24 -25.53
C GLN A 224 -11.34 -2.89 -26.22
N GLN A 225 -12.54 -2.69 -26.75
CA GLN A 225 -12.97 -1.42 -27.34
C GLN A 225 -13.04 -0.31 -26.28
N ALA A 226 -13.62 -0.57 -25.11
CA ALA A 226 -13.70 0.38 -24.00
C ALA A 226 -12.30 0.81 -23.53
N VAL A 227 -11.41 -0.15 -23.30
CA VAL A 227 -10.00 0.12 -22.94
C VAL A 227 -9.31 0.93 -24.03
N THR A 228 -9.47 0.56 -25.30
CA THR A 228 -8.85 1.29 -26.42
C THR A 228 -9.39 2.71 -26.56
N ALA A 229 -10.68 2.93 -26.27
CA ALA A 229 -11.29 4.24 -26.29
C ALA A 229 -10.68 5.16 -25.22
N VAL A 230 -10.51 4.65 -23.99
CA VAL A 230 -9.86 5.39 -22.90
C VAL A 230 -8.41 5.75 -23.27
N LEU A 231 -7.63 4.80 -23.78
CA LEU A 231 -6.24 5.03 -24.17
C LEU A 231 -6.09 6.05 -25.32
N ARG A 232 -7.11 6.20 -26.17
CA ARG A 232 -7.13 7.17 -27.29
C ARG A 232 -7.71 8.53 -26.92
N HIS A 233 -8.37 8.65 -25.77
CA HIS A 233 -9.07 9.87 -25.36
C HIS A 233 -8.12 11.05 -25.10
N GLY A 234 -6.87 10.76 -24.68
CA GLY A 234 -5.87 11.79 -24.41
C GLY A 234 -6.02 12.44 -23.02
N TYR A 235 -6.37 11.66 -22.00
CA TYR A 235 -6.43 12.13 -20.62
C TYR A 235 -5.07 12.67 -20.15
N PRO A 236 -5.04 13.69 -19.26
CA PRO A 236 -3.79 14.31 -18.79
C PRO A 236 -2.95 13.40 -17.87
N ASP A 237 -3.54 12.33 -17.33
CA ASP A 237 -2.93 11.40 -16.38
C ASP A 237 -2.60 10.02 -16.98
N ILE A 238 -2.91 9.78 -18.26
CA ILE A 238 -2.58 8.54 -18.98
C ILE A 238 -1.86 8.85 -20.28
N HIS A 239 -0.82 8.06 -20.56
CA HIS A 239 -0.17 8.04 -21.86
C HIS A 239 0.07 6.59 -22.30
N HIS A 240 -0.38 6.24 -23.50
CA HIS A 240 -0.15 4.93 -24.09
C HIS A 240 1.05 4.96 -25.03
N LEU A 241 2.17 4.40 -24.58
CA LEU A 241 3.40 4.33 -25.36
C LEU A 241 3.54 2.95 -26.03
N VAL A 242 3.45 2.92 -27.36
CA VAL A 242 3.67 1.69 -28.13
C VAL A 242 5.17 1.39 -28.21
N MET A 243 5.58 0.26 -27.68
CA MET A 243 6.96 -0.23 -27.71
C MET A 243 7.28 -0.83 -29.08
N SER A 244 7.70 -0.01 -30.05
CA SER A 244 8.19 -0.49 -31.35
C SER A 244 9.69 -0.81 -31.35
N ASP A 245 10.46 -0.20 -30.46
CA ASP A 245 11.90 -0.41 -30.34
C ASP A 245 12.40 -0.28 -28.90
N ASP A 246 13.69 -0.59 -28.74
CA ASP A 246 14.35 -0.55 -27.46
C ASP A 246 14.61 0.87 -26.93
N ALA A 247 14.65 1.87 -27.82
CA ALA A 247 14.96 3.25 -27.47
C ALA A 247 13.78 3.92 -26.74
N ALA A 248 12.54 3.52 -27.05
CA ALA A 248 11.36 4.02 -26.37
C ALA A 248 11.36 3.68 -24.88
N LEU A 249 11.66 2.42 -24.53
CA LEU A 249 11.78 1.99 -23.13
C LEU A 249 12.91 2.73 -22.42
N ASP A 250 14.07 2.86 -23.07
CA ASP A 250 15.21 3.58 -22.50
C ASP A 250 14.86 5.03 -22.16
N LYS A 251 14.20 5.75 -23.08
CA LYS A 251 13.73 7.12 -22.84
C LYS A 251 12.72 7.19 -21.70
N LEU A 252 11.80 6.22 -21.62
CA LEU A 252 10.81 6.12 -20.56
C LEU A 252 11.47 5.95 -19.20
N VAL A 253 12.37 4.97 -19.04
CA VAL A 253 13.00 4.71 -17.73
C VAL A 253 13.97 5.81 -17.32
N ILE A 254 14.57 6.53 -18.27
CA ILE A 254 15.44 7.67 -17.96
C ILE A 254 14.61 8.91 -17.57
N HIS A 255 13.58 9.24 -18.36
CA HIS A 255 12.93 10.56 -18.30
C HIS A 255 11.47 10.56 -17.83
N GLY A 256 10.78 9.42 -17.82
CA GLY A 256 9.35 9.33 -17.50
C GLY A 256 8.42 9.72 -18.66
N SER A 257 8.95 9.87 -19.88
CA SER A 257 8.18 10.25 -21.08
C SER A 257 7.24 11.47 -20.91
N PRO A 258 7.69 12.61 -20.37
CA PRO A 258 6.83 13.79 -20.13
C PRO A 258 6.15 14.31 -21.39
N SER A 259 6.83 14.26 -22.54
CA SER A 259 6.28 14.66 -23.84
C SER A 259 5.06 13.84 -24.29
N GLY A 260 4.81 12.69 -23.67
CA GLY A 260 3.63 11.87 -23.91
C GLY A 260 2.35 12.40 -23.24
N PHE A 261 2.50 13.32 -22.29
CA PHE A 261 1.40 13.93 -21.56
C PHE A 261 1.11 15.34 -22.09
N ALA A 262 -0.16 15.76 -22.01
CA ALA A 262 -0.55 17.12 -22.34
C ALA A 262 0.28 18.13 -21.52
N GLY A 263 0.78 19.19 -22.17
CA GLY A 263 1.62 20.20 -21.51
C GLY A 263 2.93 19.63 -20.93
N ASN A 264 3.46 18.53 -21.48
CA ASN A 264 4.61 17.80 -20.92
C ASN A 264 4.37 17.23 -19.51
N GLY A 265 3.11 17.08 -19.09
CA GLY A 265 2.72 16.65 -17.75
C GLY A 265 2.78 17.77 -16.69
N GLU A 266 2.98 19.02 -17.09
CA GLU A 266 2.88 20.19 -16.22
C GLU A 266 1.41 20.55 -15.96
N GLY A 267 1.15 21.18 -14.81
CA GLY A 267 -0.20 21.64 -14.43
C GLY A 267 -1.20 20.54 -14.08
N ARG A 268 -0.74 19.28 -13.94
CA ARG A 268 -1.56 18.18 -13.43
C ARG A 268 -1.84 18.38 -11.95
N THR A 269 -3.02 18.01 -11.52
CA THR A 269 -3.41 18.02 -10.10
C THR A 269 -3.96 16.69 -9.66
N ASP A 270 -3.86 16.40 -8.37
CA ASP A 270 -4.52 15.25 -7.77
C ASP A 270 -6.00 15.49 -7.54
N HIS A 271 -6.68 14.52 -6.92
CA HIS A 271 -8.09 14.60 -6.55
C HIS A 271 -8.44 15.71 -5.56
N GLN A 272 -7.44 16.23 -4.83
CA GLN A 272 -7.58 17.35 -3.89
C GLN A 272 -7.19 18.68 -4.55
N SER A 273 -7.02 18.71 -5.87
CA SER A 273 -6.54 19.87 -6.64
C SER A 273 -5.13 20.33 -6.26
N GLN A 274 -4.32 19.47 -5.64
CA GLN A 274 -2.93 19.75 -5.34
C GLN A 274 -2.06 19.46 -6.57
N PRO A 275 -1.05 20.29 -6.86
CA PRO A 275 -0.20 20.10 -8.04
C PRO A 275 0.62 18.81 -7.94
N ILE A 276 0.59 18.01 -9.01
CA ILE A 276 1.41 16.81 -9.18
C ILE A 276 2.62 17.18 -10.02
N ALA A 277 3.81 16.75 -9.58
CA ALA A 277 5.03 16.92 -10.35
C ALA A 277 4.92 16.31 -11.77
N PRO A 278 5.61 16.87 -12.78
CA PRO A 278 5.68 16.25 -14.09
C PRO A 278 6.29 14.84 -13.98
N PRO A 279 5.95 13.92 -14.89
CA PRO A 279 6.42 12.55 -14.81
C PRO A 279 7.93 12.54 -15.00
N THR A 280 8.60 11.78 -14.14
CA THR A 280 10.07 11.63 -14.15
C THR A 280 10.44 10.16 -14.27
N GLY A 281 11.67 9.90 -14.71
CA GLY A 281 12.25 8.56 -14.68
C GLY A 281 13.36 8.44 -13.63
N TYR A 282 14.12 7.36 -13.68
CA TYR A 282 15.20 7.06 -12.75
C TYR A 282 16.34 8.08 -12.75
N ARG A 283 16.46 8.94 -13.77
CA ARG A 283 17.39 10.06 -13.75
C ARG A 283 17.13 11.02 -12.59
N HIS A 284 15.86 11.22 -12.20
CA HIS A 284 15.50 12.17 -11.17
C HIS A 284 16.13 11.80 -9.82
N TYR A 285 15.88 10.60 -9.30
CA TYR A 285 16.44 10.18 -8.01
C TYR A 285 17.97 10.06 -8.03
N LEU A 286 18.55 9.65 -9.16
CA LEU A 286 20.02 9.58 -9.30
C LEU A 286 20.65 10.98 -9.28
N ASN A 287 19.99 11.97 -9.89
CA ASN A 287 20.43 13.36 -9.80
C ASN A 287 20.35 13.89 -8.37
N VAL A 288 19.26 13.60 -7.64
CA VAL A 288 19.12 13.95 -6.22
C VAL A 288 20.24 13.30 -5.40
N LEU A 289 20.50 12.01 -5.63
CA LEU A 289 21.56 11.24 -4.97
C LEU A 289 22.95 11.89 -5.17
N HIS A 290 23.29 12.31 -6.38
CA HIS A 290 24.60 12.91 -6.66
C HIS A 290 24.70 14.38 -6.25
N ALA A 291 23.65 15.17 -6.45
CA ALA A 291 23.66 16.62 -6.24
C ALA A 291 23.57 17.02 -4.77
N GLN A 292 22.77 16.31 -3.97
CA GLN A 292 22.49 16.66 -2.58
C GLN A 292 23.40 15.95 -1.56
N ARG A 293 24.44 15.22 -2.02
CA ARG A 293 25.34 14.51 -1.12
C ARG A 293 26.02 15.48 -0.12
N PRO A 294 25.91 15.24 1.19
CA PRO A 294 26.63 16.02 2.20
C PRO A 294 28.15 16.01 1.98
N ARG A 295 28.82 17.15 2.19
CA ARG A 295 30.28 17.32 2.05
C ARG A 295 30.88 17.84 3.35
N GLY A 296 32.14 17.49 3.61
CA GLY A 296 32.98 18.16 4.61
C GLY A 296 33.10 17.50 5.99
N GLU A 297 32.21 16.55 6.35
CA GLU A 297 32.22 15.89 7.67
C GLU A 297 32.07 14.37 7.57
N SER A 298 32.46 13.64 8.63
CA SER A 298 32.33 12.19 8.68
C SER A 298 30.87 11.76 8.87
N PHE A 299 30.51 10.60 8.33
CA PHE A 299 29.16 10.04 8.38
C PHE A 299 28.61 9.94 9.82
N GLU A 300 29.46 9.54 10.77
CA GLU A 300 29.11 9.36 12.18
C GLU A 300 28.86 10.67 12.93
N LYS A 301 29.48 11.77 12.48
CA LYS A 301 29.36 13.08 13.13
C LYS A 301 28.18 13.89 12.60
N ASN A 302 27.75 13.62 11.37
CA ASN A 302 26.67 14.36 10.71
C ASN A 302 25.53 13.43 10.23
N GLN A 303 25.13 12.50 11.10
CA GLN A 303 24.11 11.52 10.75
C GLN A 303 22.79 12.16 10.33
N THR A 304 22.43 13.31 10.90
CA THR A 304 21.22 14.07 10.56
C THR A 304 21.21 14.52 9.09
N ALA A 305 22.31 15.08 8.57
CA ALA A 305 22.36 15.50 7.16
C ALA A 305 22.33 14.30 6.20
N PHE A 306 23.01 13.20 6.55
CA PHE A 306 22.95 11.97 5.76
C PHE A 306 21.55 11.35 5.78
N ASN A 307 20.86 11.36 6.92
CA ASN A 307 19.48 10.90 7.02
C ASN A 307 18.53 11.76 6.17
N ALA A 308 18.64 13.09 6.24
CA ALA A 308 17.86 13.99 5.39
C ALA A 308 18.10 13.71 3.89
N TRP A 309 19.37 13.59 3.48
CA TRP A 309 19.73 13.22 2.11
C TRP A 309 19.15 11.86 1.69
N ALA A 310 19.21 10.85 2.54
CA ALA A 310 18.64 9.54 2.25
C ALA A 310 17.12 9.59 2.13
N SER A 311 16.42 10.33 2.99
CA SER A 311 14.98 10.56 2.88
C SER A 311 14.59 11.21 1.57
N GLU A 312 15.30 12.27 1.15
CA GLU A 312 15.06 12.95 -0.13
C GLU A 312 15.27 12.00 -1.33
N VAL A 313 16.32 11.18 -1.30
CA VAL A 313 16.59 10.20 -2.37
C VAL A 313 15.53 9.10 -2.41
N LEU A 314 15.08 8.59 -1.25
CA LEU A 314 14.01 7.59 -1.18
C LEU A 314 12.68 8.17 -1.68
N SER A 315 12.37 9.42 -1.32
CA SER A 315 11.22 10.16 -1.82
C SER A 315 11.28 10.31 -3.35
N ALA A 316 12.41 10.81 -3.88
CA ALA A 316 12.63 10.97 -5.32
C ALA A 316 12.56 9.63 -6.09
N TYR A 317 12.97 8.52 -5.47
CA TYR A 317 12.83 7.18 -6.06
C TYR A 317 11.36 6.75 -6.15
N SER A 318 10.52 7.08 -5.17
CA SER A 318 9.08 6.77 -5.19
C SER A 318 8.29 7.49 -6.29
N HIS A 319 8.89 8.46 -6.97
CA HIS A 319 8.23 9.19 -8.06
C HIS A 319 8.02 8.35 -9.31
N PHE A 320 8.83 7.30 -9.52
CA PHE A 320 8.75 6.46 -10.71
C PHE A 320 8.96 4.99 -10.39
N GLN A 321 8.02 4.15 -10.86
CA GLN A 321 8.18 2.71 -10.78
C GLN A 321 7.73 2.02 -12.08
N LEU A 322 8.63 1.18 -12.62
CA LEU A 322 8.27 0.26 -13.70
C LEU A 322 7.65 -1.01 -13.13
N LEU A 323 6.46 -1.36 -13.62
CA LEU A 323 5.74 -2.57 -13.27
C LEU A 323 5.75 -3.55 -14.45
N CYS A 324 5.85 -4.84 -14.16
CA CYS A 324 5.78 -5.87 -15.20
C CYS A 324 4.98 -7.09 -14.74
N ALA A 325 4.35 -7.77 -15.69
CA ALA A 325 3.57 -8.97 -15.39
C ALA A 325 4.46 -10.22 -15.21
N LEU A 326 5.56 -10.30 -15.97
CA LEU A 326 6.44 -11.47 -16.02
C LEU A 326 7.60 -11.34 -15.03
N ARG A 327 8.06 -12.47 -14.47
CA ARG A 327 9.28 -12.50 -13.64
C ARG A 327 10.55 -12.70 -14.46
N LYS A 328 10.48 -13.59 -15.46
CA LYS A 328 11.62 -14.01 -16.29
C LYS A 328 11.47 -13.53 -17.73
N GLY A 329 12.58 -13.59 -18.47
CA GLY A 329 12.65 -13.22 -19.87
C GLY A 329 12.96 -11.73 -20.09
N PRO A 330 13.05 -11.29 -21.37
CA PRO A 330 13.48 -9.93 -21.71
C PRO A 330 12.57 -8.83 -21.15
N TRP A 331 11.26 -9.12 -21.03
CA TRP A 331 10.23 -8.23 -20.48
C TRP A 331 9.81 -8.61 -19.05
N GLY A 332 10.55 -9.52 -18.42
CA GLY A 332 10.35 -9.87 -17.02
C GLY A 332 11.23 -9.03 -16.09
N VAL A 333 10.90 -9.03 -14.81
CA VAL A 333 11.65 -8.33 -13.74
C VAL A 333 13.17 -8.52 -13.87
N GLU A 334 13.64 -9.75 -14.07
CA GLU A 334 15.08 -10.06 -14.18
C GLU A 334 15.74 -9.35 -15.37
N GLY A 335 15.13 -9.48 -16.56
CA GLY A 335 15.66 -8.87 -17.79
C GLY A 335 15.58 -7.35 -17.79
N LEU A 336 14.46 -6.80 -17.32
CA LEU A 336 14.25 -5.35 -17.23
C LEU A 336 15.23 -4.70 -16.26
N ASN A 337 15.48 -5.29 -15.09
CA ASN A 337 16.46 -4.76 -14.13
C ASN A 337 17.87 -4.66 -14.74
N GLN A 338 18.33 -5.72 -15.42
CA GLN A 338 19.64 -5.74 -16.06
C GLN A 338 19.74 -4.70 -17.18
N ARG A 339 18.69 -4.59 -17.98
CA ARG A 339 18.61 -3.62 -19.07
C ARG A 339 18.61 -2.19 -18.57
N ILE A 340 17.79 -1.87 -17.57
CA ILE A 340 17.71 -0.52 -16.98
C ILE A 340 19.07 -0.13 -16.40
N ALA A 341 19.72 -1.03 -15.65
CA ALA A 341 21.05 -0.77 -15.11
C ALA A 341 22.08 -0.47 -16.22
N SER A 342 22.02 -1.23 -17.33
CA SER A 342 22.87 -1.01 -18.51
C SER A 342 22.61 0.33 -19.19
N THR A 343 21.35 0.72 -19.35
CA THR A 343 20.93 2.01 -19.92
C THR A 343 21.39 3.18 -19.05
N LEU A 344 21.18 3.10 -17.74
CA LEU A 344 21.62 4.13 -16.78
C LEU A 344 23.15 4.26 -16.71
N ARG A 345 23.89 3.16 -16.91
CA ARG A 345 25.36 3.18 -17.05
C ARG A 345 25.79 3.89 -18.33
N ARG A 346 25.14 3.61 -19.47
CA ARG A 346 25.43 4.27 -20.76
C ARG A 346 25.22 5.79 -20.69
N GLU A 347 24.21 6.22 -19.93
CA GLU A 347 23.94 7.64 -19.63
C GLU A 347 24.85 8.22 -18.54
N LYS A 348 25.82 7.46 -18.01
CA LYS A 348 26.75 7.87 -16.95
C LYS A 348 26.06 8.28 -15.64
N LEU A 349 24.88 7.73 -15.38
CA LEU A 349 24.14 7.93 -14.12
C LEU A 349 24.52 6.88 -13.07
N LEU A 350 24.85 5.66 -13.52
CA LEU A 350 25.40 4.57 -12.71
C LEU A 350 26.83 4.24 -13.13
N PHE A 351 27.63 3.77 -12.17
CA PHE A 351 29.04 3.44 -12.38
C PHE A 351 29.33 2.02 -11.92
N GLY A 352 30.04 1.24 -12.73
CA GLY A 352 30.38 -0.16 -12.46
C GLY A 352 30.69 -0.94 -13.73
N SER A 353 31.23 -2.16 -13.56
CA SER A 353 31.29 -3.15 -14.64
C SER A 353 29.92 -3.81 -14.83
N ASP A 354 29.67 -4.45 -15.97
CA ASP A 354 28.39 -5.15 -16.21
C ASP A 354 28.16 -6.24 -15.16
N TYR A 355 29.21 -6.97 -14.78
CA TYR A 355 29.16 -7.94 -13.69
C TYR A 355 28.78 -7.30 -12.34
N THR A 356 29.32 -6.11 -12.04
CA THR A 356 28.98 -5.37 -10.82
C THR A 356 27.53 -4.90 -10.83
N LEU A 357 27.00 -4.46 -11.97
CA LEU A 357 25.62 -4.01 -12.07
C LEU A 357 24.61 -5.16 -12.01
N GLU A 358 25.00 -6.33 -12.51
CA GLU A 358 24.18 -7.54 -12.49
C GLU A 358 24.12 -8.18 -11.09
N LYS A 359 25.28 -8.34 -10.42
CA LYS A 359 25.39 -9.17 -9.21
C LYS A 359 26.03 -8.47 -8.01
N GLY A 360 26.64 -7.31 -8.22
CA GLY A 360 27.42 -6.60 -7.21
C GLY A 360 26.65 -5.48 -6.49
N TRP A 361 27.35 -4.86 -5.55
CA TRP A 361 26.88 -3.64 -4.88
C TRP A 361 27.50 -2.42 -5.54
N TYR A 362 26.66 -1.44 -5.84
CA TYR A 362 27.05 -0.17 -6.44
C TYR A 362 26.13 0.92 -5.92
N GLU A 363 26.65 2.15 -5.90
CA GLU A 363 25.87 3.31 -5.49
C GLU A 363 24.72 3.59 -6.48
N GLY A 364 23.56 3.94 -5.93
CA GLY A 364 22.34 4.18 -6.68
C GLY A 364 21.49 2.93 -6.91
N ARG A 365 21.97 1.73 -6.55
CA ARG A 365 21.20 0.48 -6.66
C ARG A 365 19.99 0.48 -5.70
N PRO A 366 18.76 0.44 -6.21
CA PRO A 366 17.59 0.19 -5.37
C PRO A 366 17.49 -1.32 -5.07
N VAL A 367 17.20 -1.66 -3.83
CA VAL A 367 17.03 -3.04 -3.38
C VAL A 367 15.69 -3.24 -2.70
N LEU A 368 15.05 -4.37 -2.98
CA LEU A 368 13.83 -4.83 -2.31
C LEU A 368 14.16 -5.98 -1.37
N VAL A 369 13.71 -5.89 -0.14
CA VAL A 369 13.77 -6.98 0.84
C VAL A 369 12.74 -8.04 0.47
N THR A 370 13.19 -9.28 0.31
CA THR A 370 12.35 -10.41 -0.14
C THR A 370 11.89 -11.33 1.00
N GLN A 371 12.50 -11.20 2.18
CA GLN A 371 12.19 -11.98 3.38
C GLN A 371 12.34 -11.10 4.63
N ASN A 372 11.52 -11.34 5.65
CA ASN A 372 11.60 -10.59 6.90
C ASN A 372 12.94 -10.88 7.61
N ASP A 373 13.63 -9.81 8.02
CA ASP A 373 14.82 -9.88 8.89
C ASP A 373 14.54 -9.09 10.16
N TYR A 374 14.15 -9.80 11.21
CA TYR A 374 13.81 -9.20 12.50
C TYR A 374 15.04 -8.61 13.21
N GLY A 375 16.25 -9.11 12.95
CA GLY A 375 17.48 -8.58 13.53
C GLY A 375 17.83 -7.20 12.98
N LEU A 376 17.49 -6.96 11.71
CA LEU A 376 17.60 -5.65 11.05
C LEU A 376 16.31 -4.82 11.11
N LYS A 377 15.23 -5.37 11.71
CA LYS A 377 13.88 -4.81 11.69
C LYS A 377 13.37 -4.49 10.27
N LEU A 378 13.80 -5.27 9.27
CA LEU A 378 13.40 -5.12 7.88
C LEU A 378 12.30 -6.12 7.55
N MET A 379 11.30 -5.68 6.79
CA MET A 379 10.16 -6.50 6.38
C MET A 379 10.20 -6.77 4.88
N ASN A 380 9.61 -7.88 4.46
CA ASN A 380 9.40 -8.19 3.06
C ASN A 380 8.59 -7.07 2.39
N GLY A 381 9.10 -6.58 1.26
CA GLY A 381 8.56 -5.43 0.55
C GLY A 381 9.28 -4.11 0.86
N ASP A 382 10.13 -4.03 1.88
CA ASP A 382 10.89 -2.83 2.18
C ASP A 382 11.86 -2.50 1.04
N ILE A 383 11.86 -1.23 0.62
CA ILE A 383 12.77 -0.73 -0.42
C ILE A 383 13.86 0.09 0.26
N GLY A 384 15.10 -0.19 -0.09
CA GLY A 384 16.25 0.60 0.31
C GLY A 384 17.09 1.02 -0.90
N ILE A 385 17.90 2.05 -0.73
CA ILE A 385 18.79 2.54 -1.79
C ILE A 385 20.23 2.44 -1.31
N THR A 386 21.09 1.88 -2.15
CA THR A 386 22.53 1.78 -1.87
C THR A 386 23.18 3.14 -2.11
N MET A 387 23.85 3.67 -1.10
CA MET A 387 24.48 4.99 -1.11
C MET A 387 25.94 4.86 -0.66
N ALA A 388 26.81 5.72 -1.21
CA ALA A 388 28.20 5.79 -0.81
C ALA A 388 28.40 6.88 0.24
N VAL A 389 28.83 6.48 1.44
CA VAL A 389 29.16 7.37 2.55
C VAL A 389 30.68 7.37 2.80
N PRO A 390 31.27 8.45 3.33
CA PRO A 390 32.69 8.48 3.68
C PRO A 390 33.06 7.38 4.69
N ASP A 391 34.21 6.72 4.53
CA ASP A 391 34.73 5.77 5.51
C ASP A 391 35.16 6.54 6.79
N PRO A 392 34.70 6.14 7.99
CA PRO A 392 35.15 6.75 9.25
C PRO A 392 36.67 6.71 9.44
N ARG A 393 37.33 5.67 8.93
CA ARG A 393 38.77 5.45 9.08
C ARG A 393 39.57 6.18 8.01
N ASN A 394 38.98 6.38 6.83
CA ASN A 394 39.61 7.10 5.73
C ASN A 394 38.56 7.90 4.94
N PRO A 395 38.34 9.18 5.25
CA PRO A 395 37.31 10.00 4.60
C PRO A 395 37.47 10.13 3.06
N GLN A 396 38.63 9.79 2.50
CA GLN A 396 38.84 9.75 1.04
C GLN A 396 38.28 8.48 0.39
N GLN A 397 38.05 7.42 1.16
CA GLN A 397 37.42 6.19 0.71
C GLN A 397 35.91 6.23 0.97
N LYS A 398 35.17 5.55 0.09
CA LYS A 398 33.72 5.45 0.17
C LYS A 398 33.33 4.05 0.60
N LEU A 399 32.43 3.95 1.58
CA LEU A 399 31.78 2.72 1.99
C LEU A 399 30.34 2.71 1.50
N LEU A 400 29.90 1.57 0.97
CA LEU A 400 28.51 1.38 0.59
C LEU A 400 27.67 1.03 1.82
N ARG A 401 26.55 1.73 1.98
CA ARG A 401 25.49 1.42 2.93
C ARG A 401 24.15 1.49 2.22
N VAL A 402 23.19 0.72 2.68
CA VAL A 402 21.82 0.75 2.17
C VAL A 402 20.96 1.51 3.17
N ALA A 403 20.29 2.56 2.70
CA ALA A 403 19.36 3.34 3.48
C ALA A 403 17.94 2.78 3.31
N PHE A 404 17.28 2.46 4.42
CA PHE A 404 15.87 2.07 4.47
C PHE A 404 15.08 3.09 5.30
N PRO A 405 13.81 3.39 4.94
CA PRO A 405 12.94 4.19 5.79
C PRO A 405 12.65 3.43 7.10
N SER A 406 12.65 4.12 8.23
CA SER A 406 12.24 3.55 9.52
C SER A 406 10.72 3.52 9.59
N SER A 407 10.12 2.33 9.60
CA SER A 407 8.66 2.11 9.60
C SER A 407 7.99 2.25 10.98
N SER A 408 8.72 2.63 12.03
CA SER A 408 8.19 2.78 13.39
C SER A 408 7.99 4.26 13.72
N ALA A 409 6.86 4.81 13.29
CA ALA A 409 6.48 6.21 13.53
C ALA A 409 6.37 6.57 15.03
N ALA A 410 6.30 5.58 15.93
CA ALA A 410 6.05 5.79 17.36
C ALA A 410 7.29 5.80 18.28
N SER A 411 8.50 5.44 17.82
CA SER A 411 9.63 5.26 18.75
C SER A 411 10.97 5.90 18.37
N ASP A 412 11.18 6.31 17.12
CA ASP A 412 12.46 6.88 16.66
C ASP A 412 12.24 8.11 15.75
N THR A 413 11.54 9.13 16.26
CA THR A 413 11.42 10.45 15.57
C THR A 413 12.79 11.10 15.31
N ASP A 414 13.82 10.71 16.07
CA ASP A 414 15.21 11.17 15.89
C ASP A 414 15.96 10.49 14.74
N ASN A 415 15.48 9.36 14.21
CA ASN A 415 16.24 8.60 13.20
C ASN A 415 15.33 8.01 12.10
N PRO A 416 14.95 8.81 11.09
CA PRO A 416 14.01 8.38 10.05
C PRO A 416 14.60 7.33 9.10
N ILE A 417 15.92 7.12 9.11
CA ILE A 417 16.64 6.25 8.18
C ILE A 417 17.45 5.20 8.91
N ARG A 418 17.31 3.95 8.48
CA ARG A 418 18.12 2.82 8.91
C ARG A 418 19.21 2.51 7.90
N TRP A 419 20.45 2.65 8.33
CA TRP A 419 21.63 2.36 7.50
C TRP A 419 22.15 0.94 7.75
N VAL A 420 22.15 0.11 6.71
CA VAL A 420 22.56 -1.30 6.78
C VAL A 420 23.76 -1.56 5.87
N LEU A 421 24.70 -2.38 6.33
CA LEU A 421 25.81 -2.81 5.49
C LEU A 421 25.34 -3.85 4.46
N PRO A 422 25.76 -3.74 3.18
CA PRO A 422 25.49 -4.71 2.13
C PRO A 422 25.72 -6.19 2.54
N SER A 423 26.77 -6.46 3.31
CA SER A 423 27.11 -7.82 3.74
C SER A 423 26.12 -8.45 4.72
N ARG A 424 25.26 -7.65 5.37
CA ARG A 424 24.18 -8.13 6.27
C ARG A 424 22.87 -8.39 5.54
N LEU A 425 22.78 -8.01 4.26
CA LEU A 425 21.56 -8.16 3.46
C LEU A 425 21.65 -9.43 2.62
N HIS A 426 21.06 -10.52 3.13
CA HIS A 426 21.12 -11.83 2.49
C HIS A 426 19.96 -12.09 1.52
N ALA A 427 18.79 -11.50 1.75
CA ALA A 427 17.56 -11.75 1.01
C ALA A 427 17.06 -10.50 0.29
N VAL A 428 17.88 -9.91 -0.59
CA VAL A 428 17.53 -8.70 -1.35
C VAL A 428 17.69 -8.90 -2.86
N GLU A 429 16.82 -8.25 -3.62
CA GLU A 429 16.87 -8.20 -5.08
C GLU A 429 16.93 -6.76 -5.59
N THR A 430 17.44 -6.53 -6.80
CA THR A 430 17.38 -5.21 -7.45
C THR A 430 15.95 -4.90 -7.88
N VAL A 431 15.51 -3.65 -7.75
CA VAL A 431 14.09 -3.27 -7.96
C VAL A 431 13.85 -2.07 -8.90
N PHE A 432 14.65 -1.90 -9.95
CA PHE A 432 14.30 -0.97 -11.04
C PHE A 432 13.03 -1.38 -11.79
N ALA A 433 12.68 -2.66 -11.77
CA ALA A 433 11.38 -3.16 -12.17
C ALA A 433 10.86 -4.05 -11.05
N MET A 434 9.54 -4.01 -10.82
CA MET A 434 8.88 -4.93 -9.89
C MET A 434 7.69 -5.59 -10.56
N SER A 435 7.33 -6.79 -10.09
CA SER A 435 6.12 -7.44 -10.57
C SER A 435 4.89 -6.75 -10.00
N VAL A 436 3.77 -6.71 -10.73
CA VAL A 436 2.49 -6.14 -10.25
C VAL A 436 2.06 -6.73 -8.89
N HIS A 437 2.31 -8.02 -8.67
CA HIS A 437 2.04 -8.67 -7.37
C HIS A 437 2.88 -8.08 -6.21
N LYS A 438 4.13 -7.67 -6.47
CA LYS A 438 5.01 -7.09 -5.45
C LYS A 438 4.74 -5.60 -5.22
N SER A 439 4.03 -4.93 -6.12
CA SER A 439 3.61 -3.54 -5.96
C SER A 439 2.29 -3.39 -5.19
N GLN A 440 1.61 -4.48 -4.83
CA GLN A 440 0.38 -4.42 -4.04
C GLN A 440 0.62 -3.69 -2.71
N GLY A 441 -0.32 -2.82 -2.34
CA GLY A 441 -0.20 -1.91 -1.18
C GLY A 441 0.83 -0.78 -1.35
N SER A 442 1.47 -0.63 -2.53
CA SER A 442 2.38 0.47 -2.85
C SER A 442 1.76 1.46 -3.84
N GLU A 443 2.15 2.73 -3.74
CA GLU A 443 1.68 3.82 -4.60
C GLU A 443 2.88 4.63 -5.05
N PHE A 444 2.82 5.13 -6.28
CA PHE A 444 3.87 5.90 -6.92
C PHE A 444 3.22 7.05 -7.70
N LEU A 445 3.93 8.18 -7.82
CA LEU A 445 3.42 9.34 -8.57
C LEU A 445 3.33 9.05 -10.08
N HIS A 446 4.26 8.27 -10.62
CA HIS A 446 4.25 7.85 -12.01
C HIS A 446 4.59 6.36 -12.10
N THR A 447 3.71 5.59 -12.74
CA THR A 447 3.92 4.17 -13.04
C THR A 447 3.98 3.95 -14.55
N ALA A 448 4.75 2.94 -14.95
CA ALA A 448 4.91 2.50 -16.33
C ALA A 448 4.75 0.99 -16.45
#